data_AF-A0A6V7WZY0-F1
#
_entry.id   AF-A0A6V7WZY0-F1
#
_cell.length_a   1.000
_cell.length_b   1.000
_cell.length_c   1.000
_cell.angle_alpha   90.00
_cell.angle_beta   90.00
_cell.angle_gamma   90.00
#
_symmetry.space_group_name_H-M   'P 1'
#
loop_
_entity.id
_entity.type
_entity.pdbx_description
1 polymer ?
#
loop_
_entity_poly.entity_id
_entity_poly.type
_entity_poly.pdbx_seq_one_letter_code
_entity_poly.pdbx_strand_id
1 'polypeptide(L)'
;MMLLKVAEKEATTPSQKTTTVPVPDQLFLELLSSSGIPPHQSVFVNDPKLTDLKQLLASSGFHAEFHSGVLYVNNIANVRRNEAGRFHVEGYACADYYKIREIIYSQFAIV
;
A
#
# COMPACT_ATOMS: atom_id res chain seq x y z
N MET A 1 32.80 22.82 -40.05
CA MET A 1 33.87 23.05 -39.06
C MET A 1 33.69 24.44 -38.47
N MET A 2 33.52 24.47 -37.15
CA MET A 2 33.82 25.54 -36.17
C MET A 2 33.12 26.91 -36.26
N LEU A 3 32.48 27.24 -35.14
CA LEU A 3 31.87 28.50 -34.73
C LEU A 3 32.93 29.59 -34.41
N LEU A 4 32.59 30.87 -34.56
CA LEU A 4 32.28 31.77 -33.43
C LEU A 4 31.75 33.14 -33.93
N LYS A 5 30.60 33.54 -33.39
CA LYS A 5 30.02 34.89 -33.47
C LYS A 5 30.61 35.74 -32.33
N VAL A 6 31.01 36.97 -32.64
CA VAL A 6 31.39 38.00 -31.66
C VAL A 6 30.20 38.92 -31.33
N ALA A 7 30.15 39.35 -30.06
CA ALA A 7 29.18 40.23 -29.38
C ALA A 7 29.22 41.69 -29.94
N GLU A 8 28.36 42.69 -29.63
CA GLU A 8 27.53 43.07 -28.47
C GLU A 8 26.70 44.33 -28.87
N LYS A 9 25.66 44.66 -28.08
CA LYS A 9 25.16 46.02 -27.70
C LYS A 9 23.69 46.39 -27.96
N GLU A 10 22.94 46.29 -26.85
CA GLU A 10 22.16 47.31 -26.11
C GLU A 10 21.04 48.17 -26.73
N ALA A 11 20.11 48.47 -25.80
CA ALA A 11 19.03 49.45 -25.76
C ALA A 11 17.78 49.11 -26.60
N THR A 12 16.60 48.92 -25.98
CA THR A 12 15.84 50.05 -25.44
C THR A 12 14.69 49.52 -24.56
N THR A 13 14.61 49.97 -23.31
CA THR A 13 13.37 49.99 -22.51
C THR A 13 12.52 51.19 -22.95
N PRO A 14 11.17 51.14 -22.93
CA PRO A 14 10.52 51.60 -21.70
C PRO A 14 9.21 50.87 -21.34
N SER A 15 9.12 50.51 -20.06
CA SER A 15 7.98 50.74 -19.15
C SER A 15 6.56 50.33 -19.58
N GLN A 16 5.97 49.37 -18.85
CA GLN A 16 4.82 49.69 -17.99
C GLN A 16 4.43 48.56 -17.02
N LYS A 17 4.02 49.02 -15.83
CA LYS A 17 3.46 48.30 -14.68
C LYS A 17 2.28 47.40 -15.08
N THR A 18 2.21 46.22 -14.49
CA THR A 18 1.22 45.90 -13.43
C THR A 18 1.49 44.50 -12.91
N THR A 19 1.86 44.42 -11.64
CA THR A 19 1.75 43.22 -10.83
C THR A 19 0.27 42.87 -10.70
N THR A 20 -0.21 41.96 -11.53
CA THR A 20 -1.43 41.20 -11.27
C THR A 20 -0.98 39.77 -11.08
N VAL A 21 -0.85 39.33 -9.83
CA VAL A 21 -0.78 37.90 -9.53
C VAL A 21 -2.13 37.31 -9.94
N PRO A 22 -2.21 36.53 -11.04
CA PRO A 22 -3.45 35.84 -11.37
C PRO A 22 -3.59 34.74 -10.33
N VAL A 23 -4.64 34.79 -9.51
CA VAL A 23 -5.00 33.63 -8.70
C VAL A 23 -5.48 32.57 -9.69
N PRO A 24 -4.78 31.43 -9.86
CA PRO A 24 -5.21 30.44 -10.82
C PRO A 24 -6.49 29.78 -10.31
N ASP A 25 -7.57 29.89 -11.07
CA ASP A 25 -8.85 29.16 -10.89
C ASP A 25 -8.69 27.63 -11.05
N GLN A 26 -7.48 27.13 -11.24
CA GLN A 26 -7.18 25.71 -11.38
C GLN A 26 -5.99 25.32 -10.50
N LEU A 27 -6.28 24.55 -9.47
CA LEU A 27 -5.31 23.77 -8.73
C LEU A 27 -4.96 22.54 -9.58
N PHE A 28 -3.75 22.49 -10.14
CA PHE A 28 -3.22 21.30 -10.78
C PHE A 28 -2.09 20.72 -9.93
N LEU A 29 -2.02 19.39 -9.83
CA LEU A 29 -0.87 18.74 -9.21
C LEU A 29 0.32 18.81 -10.16
N GLU A 30 1.44 19.30 -9.67
CA GLU A 30 2.72 19.25 -10.37
C GLU A 30 3.42 17.92 -10.06
N LEU A 31 3.88 17.23 -11.11
CA LEU A 31 4.57 15.95 -10.93
C LEU A 31 5.92 16.21 -10.25
N LEU A 32 6.16 15.56 -9.11
CA LEU A 32 7.49 15.58 -8.49
C LEU A 32 8.50 14.91 -9.42
N SER A 33 9.65 15.56 -9.59
CA SER A 33 10.78 14.95 -10.28
C SER A 33 11.21 13.68 -9.55
N SER A 34 11.67 12.66 -10.28
CA SER A 34 12.07 11.37 -9.69
C SER A 34 13.14 11.49 -8.60
N SER A 35 13.93 12.58 -8.62
CA SER A 35 14.91 12.92 -7.59
C SER A 35 14.30 13.41 -6.26
N GLY A 36 13.03 13.85 -6.25
CA GLY A 36 12.32 14.35 -5.08
C GLY A 36 11.38 13.32 -4.42
N ILE A 37 11.32 12.10 -4.94
CA ILE A 37 10.50 11.03 -4.38
C ILE A 37 11.31 10.36 -3.26
N PRO A 38 10.89 10.46 -1.98
CA PRO A 38 11.59 9.77 -0.90
C PRO A 38 11.56 8.26 -1.13
N PRO A 39 12.63 7.52 -0.80
CA PRO A 39 12.63 6.07 -0.95
C PRO A 39 11.54 5.46 -0.05
N HIS A 40 10.58 4.79 -0.68
CA HIS A 40 9.59 4.00 0.03
C HIS A 40 10.14 2.59 0.23
N GLN A 41 9.94 2.02 1.41
CA GLN A 41 10.27 0.62 1.65
C GLN A 41 9.30 -0.25 0.84
N SER A 42 9.80 -0.96 -0.16
CA SER A 42 9.02 -1.97 -0.89
C SER A 42 8.60 -3.06 0.09
N VAL A 43 7.31 -3.09 0.45
CA VAL A 43 6.73 -4.18 1.23
C VAL A 43 6.28 -5.24 0.23
N PHE A 44 7.03 -6.34 0.16
CA PHE A 44 6.58 -7.53 -0.55
C PHE A 44 5.49 -8.19 0.28
N VAL A 45 4.25 -8.02 -0.16
CA VAL A 45 3.10 -8.74 0.36
C VAL A 45 3.24 -10.19 -0.12
N ASN A 46 3.65 -11.09 0.77
CA ASN A 46 3.66 -12.52 0.47
C ASN A 46 2.23 -12.95 0.11
N ASP A 47 2.10 -13.89 -0.83
CA ASP A 47 0.81 -14.50 -1.10
C ASP A 47 0.25 -15.11 0.20
N PRO A 48 -0.97 -14.76 0.61
CA PRO A 48 -1.57 -15.31 1.83
C PRO A 48 -1.65 -16.84 1.79
N LYS A 49 -0.71 -17.53 2.45
CA LYS A 49 -0.69 -19.00 2.55
C LYS A 49 -1.36 -19.47 3.85
N LEU A 50 -2.26 -20.45 3.73
CA LEU A 50 -2.90 -21.09 4.89
C LEU A 50 -1.88 -21.75 5.83
N THR A 51 -0.73 -22.20 5.30
CA THR A 51 0.37 -22.77 6.09
C THR A 51 1.00 -21.74 7.04
N ASP A 52 1.20 -20.51 6.57
CA ASP A 52 1.77 -19.43 7.38
C ASP A 52 0.78 -19.02 8.47
N LEU A 53 -0.52 -18.98 8.13
CA LEU A 53 -1.61 -18.71 9.08
C LEU A 53 -1.69 -19.79 10.17
N LYS A 54 -1.47 -21.07 9.82
CA LYS A 54 -1.36 -22.16 10.81
C LYS A 54 -0.20 -21.93 11.79
N GLN A 55 0.98 -21.55 11.30
CA GLN A 55 2.15 -21.30 12.16
C GLN A 55 1.92 -20.10 13.09
N LEU A 56 1.30 -19.06 12.58
CA LEU A 56 0.95 -17.85 13.33
C LEU A 56 -0.10 -18.11 14.44
N LEU A 57 -1.10 -18.94 14.13
CA LEU A 57 -2.08 -19.37 15.12
C LEU A 57 -1.44 -20.24 16.20
N ALA A 58 -0.55 -21.16 15.80
CA ALA A 58 0.20 -22.00 16.72
C ALA A 58 1.10 -21.18 17.66
N SER A 59 1.77 -20.13 17.16
CA SER A 59 2.57 -19.24 18.01
C SER A 59 1.73 -18.41 18.98
N SER A 60 0.48 -18.16 18.63
CA SER A 60 -0.51 -17.46 19.49
C SER A 60 -1.21 -18.40 20.48
N GLY A 61 -0.86 -19.70 20.50
CA GLY A 61 -1.42 -20.70 21.40
C GLY A 61 -2.69 -21.40 20.89
N PHE A 62 -3.08 -21.19 19.62
CA PHE A 62 -4.22 -21.88 19.01
C PHE A 62 -3.76 -23.10 18.22
N HIS A 63 -4.42 -24.25 18.43
CA HIS A 63 -4.18 -25.43 17.61
C HIS A 63 -4.91 -25.29 16.27
N ALA A 64 -4.19 -25.51 15.16
CA ALA A 64 -4.74 -25.38 13.82
C ALA A 64 -4.38 -26.58 12.91
N GLU A 65 -5.40 -27.19 12.30
CA GLU A 65 -5.29 -28.39 11.47
C GLU A 65 -5.83 -28.15 10.07
N PHE A 66 -5.11 -28.67 9.07
CA PHE A 66 -5.50 -28.53 7.67
C PHE A 66 -6.26 -29.77 7.23
N HIS A 67 -7.49 -29.58 6.75
CA HIS A 67 -8.33 -30.66 6.28
C HIS A 67 -9.14 -30.23 5.05
N SER A 68 -8.98 -30.94 3.94
CA SER A 68 -9.69 -30.71 2.67
C SER A 68 -9.69 -29.24 2.18
N GLY A 69 -8.55 -28.54 2.31
CA GLY A 69 -8.44 -27.14 1.86
C GLY A 69 -8.97 -26.10 2.84
N VAL A 70 -9.43 -26.52 4.02
CA VAL A 70 -9.89 -25.66 5.11
C VAL A 70 -8.97 -25.82 6.32
N LEU A 71 -8.64 -24.73 6.98
CA LEU A 71 -7.88 -24.71 8.21
C LEU A 71 -8.84 -24.60 9.40
N TYR A 72 -8.87 -25.61 10.24
CA TYR A 72 -9.68 -25.68 11.45
C TYR A 72 -8.86 -25.22 12.65
N VAL A 73 -9.41 -24.31 13.45
CA VAL A 73 -8.71 -23.69 14.59
C VAL A 73 -9.46 -24.01 15.86
N ASN A 74 -8.88 -24.88 16.69
CA ASN A 74 -9.36 -25.29 18.02
C ASN A 74 -10.86 -25.66 18.06
N ASN A 75 -11.41 -26.19 16.96
CA ASN A 75 -12.85 -26.42 16.73
C ASN A 75 -13.75 -25.18 16.91
N ILE A 76 -13.18 -23.98 17.01
CA ILE A 76 -13.86 -22.70 17.21
C ILE A 76 -14.13 -21.98 15.89
N ALA A 77 -13.11 -21.95 15.04
CA ALA A 77 -13.15 -21.26 13.76
C ALA A 77 -12.62 -22.16 12.66
N ASN A 78 -13.08 -21.90 11.45
CA ASN A 78 -12.54 -22.45 10.23
C ASN A 78 -12.14 -21.31 9.29
N VAL A 79 -11.05 -21.51 8.57
CA VAL A 79 -10.48 -20.54 7.63
C VAL A 79 -10.28 -21.22 6.29
N ARG A 80 -10.87 -20.68 5.24
CA ARG A 80 -10.70 -21.18 3.87
C ARG A 80 -10.27 -20.04 2.94
N ARG A 81 -9.58 -20.40 1.86
CA ARG A 81 -9.28 -19.47 0.78
C ARG A 81 -10.34 -19.63 -0.31
N ASN A 82 -10.98 -18.55 -0.72
CA ASN A 82 -11.91 -18.54 -1.85
C ASN A 82 -11.15 -18.44 -3.18
N GLU A 83 -11.83 -18.70 -4.30
CA GLU A 83 -11.25 -18.63 -5.65
C GLU A 83 -10.68 -17.23 -5.97
N ALA A 84 -11.28 -16.18 -5.40
CA ALA A 84 -10.79 -14.80 -5.48
C ALA A 84 -9.52 -14.53 -4.64
N GLY A 85 -8.92 -15.55 -4.04
CA GLY A 85 -7.71 -15.44 -3.23
C GLY A 85 -7.91 -14.86 -1.82
N ARG A 86 -9.14 -14.51 -1.45
CA ARG A 86 -9.50 -13.94 -0.14
C ARG A 86 -9.67 -15.03 0.93
N PHE A 87 -9.33 -14.71 2.17
CA PHE A 87 -9.64 -15.56 3.32
C PHE A 87 -11.08 -15.36 3.79
N HIS A 88 -11.74 -16.47 4.04
CA HIS A 88 -13.06 -16.52 4.64
C HIS A 88 -12.95 -17.23 5.99
N VAL A 89 -13.43 -16.60 7.05
CA VAL A 89 -13.32 -17.08 8.44
C VAL A 89 -14.73 -17.29 8.99
N GLU A 90 -15.11 -18.54 9.24
CA GLU A 90 -16.40 -18.90 9.82
C GLU A 90 -16.21 -19.52 11.20
N GLY A 91 -17.20 -19.42 12.08
CA GLY A 91 -17.11 -19.90 13.45
C GLY A 91 -18.23 -19.33 14.32
N TYR A 92 -18.27 -19.76 15.58
CA TYR A 92 -19.19 -19.20 16.57
C TYR A 92 -18.60 -17.96 17.24
N ALA A 93 -19.45 -16.99 17.57
CA ALA A 93 -19.04 -15.77 18.23
C ALA A 93 -18.61 -16.07 19.69
N CYS A 94 -17.31 -16.01 19.94
CA CYS A 94 -16.72 -16.14 21.27
C CYS A 94 -15.44 -15.30 21.38
N ALA A 95 -14.91 -15.14 22.59
CA ALA A 95 -13.69 -14.35 22.82
C ALA A 95 -12.50 -14.82 21.96
N ASP A 96 -12.34 -16.14 21.80
CA ASP A 96 -11.25 -16.70 21.02
C ASP A 96 -11.44 -16.53 19.51
N TYR A 97 -12.69 -16.56 19.01
CA TYR A 97 -12.99 -16.24 17.61
C TYR A 97 -12.55 -14.82 17.23
N TYR A 98 -12.78 -13.84 18.11
CA TYR A 98 -12.35 -12.46 17.87
C TYR A 98 -10.83 -12.33 17.85
N LYS A 99 -10.10 -13.01 18.75
CA LYS A 99 -8.63 -13.06 18.73
C LYS A 99 -8.11 -13.68 17.44
N ILE A 100 -8.71 -14.78 16.99
CA ILE A 100 -8.33 -15.44 15.73
C ILE A 100 -8.52 -14.48 14.55
N ARG A 101 -9.65 -13.76 14.49
CA ARG A 101 -9.89 -12.75 13.45
C ARG A 101 -8.87 -11.61 13.48
N GLU A 102 -8.54 -11.11 14.67
CA GLU A 102 -7.56 -10.03 14.84
C GLU A 102 -6.18 -10.44 14.30
N ILE A 103 -5.72 -11.65 14.63
CA ILE A 103 -4.46 -12.20 14.12
C ILE A 103 -4.47 -12.28 12.59
N ILE A 104 -5.57 -12.78 12.01
CA ILE A 104 -5.71 -12.95 10.56
C ILE A 104 -5.74 -11.58 9.86
N TYR A 105 -6.50 -10.62 10.39
CA TYR A 105 -6.56 -9.29 9.81
C TYR A 105 -5.24 -8.53 9.97
N SER A 106 -4.55 -8.66 11.10
CA SER A 106 -3.26 -8.01 11.32
C SER A 106 -2.21 -8.41 10.28
N GLN A 107 -2.20 -9.66 9.82
CA GLN A 107 -1.20 -10.15 8.87
C GLN A 107 -1.63 -10.10 7.41
N PHE A 108 -2.94 -10.18 7.12
CA PHE A 108 -3.44 -10.38 5.76
C PHE A 108 -4.47 -9.35 5.30
N ALA A 109 -4.93 -8.43 6.17
CA ALA A 109 -5.66 -7.25 5.74
C ALA A 109 -4.68 -6.13 5.45
N ILE A 110 -4.38 -5.93 4.17
CA ILE A 110 -3.78 -4.68 3.69
C ILE A 110 -4.93 -3.78 3.27
N VAL A 111 -5.03 -2.62 3.91
CA VAL A 111 -5.99 -1.55 3.60
C VAL A 111 -5.42 -0.67 2.51
#